data_AF-A0A7X3WYR5-F1
#
_entry.id   AF-A0A7X3WYR5-F1
#
_cell.length_a   1.000
_cell.length_b   1.000
_cell.length_c   1.000
_cell.angle_alpha   90.00
_cell.angle_beta   90.00
_cell.angle_gamma   90.00
#
_symmetry.space_group_name_H-M   'P 1'
#
loop_
_entity.id
_entity.type
_entity.pdbx_description
1 polymer ?
#
loop_
_entity_poly.entity_id
_entity_poly.type
_entity_poly.pdbx_seq_one_letter_code
_entity_poly.pdbx_strand_id
1 'polypeptide(L)'
;MNHRFPNAAVLTLLPALACGGDAPASDNAPADDTTPGVALLTPGPVSDAGWNAGAYEGLQRIGDSLGLRISHQQTLTPAEFDEAFIS
;
A
#
# COMPACT_ATOMS: atom_id res chain seq x y z
N MET A 1 48.80 -1.20 -34.15
CA MET A 1 48.99 -1.50 -32.73
C MET A 1 47.64 -1.40 -32.03
N ASN A 2 47.11 -2.30 -31.22
CA ASN A 2 47.59 -3.59 -30.71
C ASN A 2 46.38 -4.39 -30.19
N HIS A 3 46.35 -5.66 -30.58
CA HIS A 3 45.90 -6.87 -29.90
C HIS A 3 44.46 -7.07 -29.40
N ARG A 4 43.87 -8.06 -30.07
CA ARG A 4 42.65 -8.83 -29.82
C ARG A 4 42.75 -9.58 -28.49
N PHE A 5 41.63 -9.70 -27.78
CA PHE A 5 41.37 -10.82 -26.87
C PHE A 5 40.10 -11.55 -27.32
N PRO A 6 40.21 -12.78 -27.84
CA PRO A 6 39.12 -13.73 -27.86
C PRO A 6 39.12 -14.49 -26.52
N ASN A 7 37.95 -14.82 -25.97
CA ASN A 7 37.71 -15.95 -25.05
C ASN A 7 36.22 -15.91 -24.69
N ALA A 8 35.43 -16.77 -25.32
CA ALA A 8 35.10 -18.11 -24.82
C ALA A 8 33.75 -18.04 -24.08
N ALA A 9 32.73 -18.50 -24.80
CA ALA A 9 31.43 -18.82 -24.26
C ALA A 9 31.58 -19.78 -23.09
N VAL A 10 30.94 -19.46 -21.96
CA VAL A 10 30.54 -20.46 -20.98
C VAL A 10 29.05 -20.27 -20.75
N LEU A 11 28.30 -21.09 -21.48
CA LEU A 11 26.88 -21.30 -21.33
C LEU A 11 26.69 -22.20 -20.09
N THR A 12 26.43 -21.60 -18.92
CA THR A 12 25.96 -22.33 -17.74
C THR A 12 24.45 -22.44 -17.76
N LEU A 13 23.97 -23.61 -18.20
CA LEU A 13 22.60 -24.07 -18.05
C LEU A 13 22.44 -24.66 -16.63
N LEU A 14 21.64 -24.03 -15.76
CA LEU A 14 21.09 -24.68 -14.57
C LEU A 14 19.55 -24.52 -14.58
N PRO A 15 18.77 -25.62 -14.59
CA PRO A 15 17.34 -25.56 -14.39
C PRO A 15 17.05 -25.61 -12.89
N ALA A 16 16.45 -24.55 -12.36
CA ALA A 16 15.72 -24.61 -11.10
C ALA A 16 14.26 -24.32 -11.40
N LEU A 17 13.43 -25.35 -11.26
CA LEU A 17 12.00 -25.21 -11.03
C LEU A 17 11.82 -24.27 -9.82
N ALA A 18 11.52 -23.00 -10.08
CA ALA A 18 11.00 -22.08 -9.09
C ALA A 18 9.55 -21.77 -9.45
N CYS A 19 8.65 -22.69 -9.07
CA CYS A 19 7.27 -22.31 -8.75
C CYS A 19 7.35 -21.48 -7.45
N GLY A 20 7.60 -20.19 -7.60
CA GLY A 20 7.60 -19.21 -6.53
C GLY A 20 7.20 -17.90 -7.16
N GLY A 21 5.88 -17.70 -7.29
CA GLY A 21 5.32 -16.45 -7.76
C GLY A 21 5.64 -15.34 -6.77
N ASP A 22 6.73 -14.62 -7.02
CA ASP A 22 6.93 -13.28 -6.49
C ASP A 22 6.31 -12.32 -7.52
N ALA A 23 4.98 -12.30 -7.52
CA ALA A 23 4.26 -11.17 -8.08
C ALA A 23 4.36 -10.06 -7.02
N PRO A 24 4.82 -8.84 -7.37
CA PRO A 24 4.67 -7.71 -6.45
C PRO A 24 3.19 -7.65 -6.07
N ALA A 25 2.92 -7.58 -4.75
CA ALA A 25 1.57 -7.42 -4.25
C ALA A 25 0.94 -6.22 -4.96
N SER A 26 0.05 -6.51 -5.90
CA SER A 26 -0.80 -5.50 -6.51
C SER A 26 -1.71 -4.98 -5.40
N ASP A 27 -1.50 -3.73 -4.98
CA ASP A 27 -2.36 -2.94 -4.08
C ASP A 27 -3.81 -2.75 -4.59
N ASN A 28 -4.21 -3.48 -5.63
CA ASN A 28 -5.52 -3.45 -6.27
C ASN A 28 -6.17 -4.84 -6.31
N ALA A 29 -5.87 -5.71 -5.34
CA ALA A 29 -6.78 -6.82 -5.07
C ALA A 29 -8.15 -6.21 -4.68
N PRO A 30 -9.26 -6.63 -5.32
CA PRO A 30 -10.57 -6.13 -4.96
C PRO A 30 -10.76 -6.34 -3.46
N ALA A 31 -11.06 -5.26 -2.75
CA ALA A 31 -11.28 -5.29 -1.32
C ALA A 31 -12.24 -6.44 -1.01
N ASP A 32 -11.76 -7.43 -0.25
CA ASP A 32 -12.59 -8.56 0.15
C ASP A 32 -13.75 -8.00 0.98
N ASP A 33 -14.95 -8.03 0.40
CA ASP A 33 -16.13 -7.33 0.93
C ASP A 33 -16.58 -7.89 2.29
N THR A 34 -15.97 -9.00 2.69
CA THR A 34 -16.15 -9.68 3.98
C THR A 34 -15.26 -9.14 5.11
N THR A 35 -14.20 -8.40 4.79
CA THR A 35 -13.27 -7.85 5.79
C THR A 35 -13.87 -6.61 6.47
N PRO A 36 -14.02 -6.58 7.81
CA PRO A 36 -14.54 -5.41 8.51
C PRO A 36 -13.65 -4.17 8.29
N GLY A 37 -14.29 -3.01 8.12
CA GLY A 37 -13.62 -1.75 7.83
C GLY A 37 -13.74 -0.71 8.94
N VAL A 38 -12.80 0.23 8.97
CA VAL A 38 -12.86 1.43 9.81
C VAL A 38 -12.40 2.64 8.99
N ALA A 39 -13.04 3.78 9.21
CA ALA A 39 -12.78 5.00 8.46
C ALA A 39 -12.47 6.19 9.39
N LEU A 40 -11.68 7.14 8.88
CA LEU A 40 -11.40 8.42 9.53
C LEU A 40 -11.69 9.58 8.58
N LEU A 41 -12.48 10.54 9.05
CA LEU A 41 -12.69 11.82 8.40
C LEU A 41 -11.86 12.89 9.11
N THR A 42 -10.97 13.58 8.40
CA THR A 42 -10.13 14.65 8.97
C THR A 42 -10.52 16.04 8.45
N PRO A 43 -10.55 17.08 9.31
CA PRO A 43 -10.78 18.46 8.87
C PRO A 43 -9.56 19.10 8.17
N GLY A 44 -8.41 18.41 8.17
CA GLY A 44 -7.15 18.88 7.60
C GLY A 44 -6.29 17.73 7.08
N PRO A 45 -5.13 18.05 6.48
CA PRO A 45 -4.28 17.05 5.86
C PRO A 45 -3.59 16.16 6.89
N VAL A 46 -3.50 14.87 6.60
CA VAL A 46 -2.72 13.91 7.40
C VAL A 46 -1.21 14.13 7.29
N SER A 47 -0.77 14.98 6.36
CA SER A 47 0.61 15.46 6.29
C SER A 47 0.90 16.61 7.27
N ASP A 48 -0.07 16.98 8.13
CA ASP A 48 0.22 17.86 9.24
C ASP A 48 1.22 17.20 10.21
N ALA A 49 1.92 17.99 11.01
CA ALA A 49 2.80 17.45 12.05
C ALA A 49 2.05 17.40 13.40
N GLY A 50 0.74 17.11 13.36
CA GLY A 50 -0.16 17.39 14.46
C GLY A 50 -1.25 16.34 14.61
N TRP A 51 -2.46 16.83 14.87
CA TRP A 51 -3.56 15.97 15.31
C TRP A 51 -4.05 15.04 14.19
N ASN A 52 -4.13 15.50 12.93
CA ASN A 52 -4.63 14.64 11.84
C ASN A 52 -3.65 13.52 11.52
N ALA A 53 -2.34 13.81 11.51
CA ALA A 53 -1.30 12.80 11.37
C ALA A 53 -1.37 11.76 12.50
N GLY A 54 -1.42 12.23 13.75
CA GLY A 54 -1.51 11.33 14.91
C GLY A 54 -2.76 10.44 14.88
N ALA A 55 -3.91 11.00 14.48
CA ALA A 55 -5.14 10.23 14.34
C ALA A 55 -5.05 9.17 13.24
N TYR A 56 -4.50 9.52 12.07
CA TYR A 56 -4.35 8.60 10.95
C TYR A 56 -3.32 7.50 11.21
N GLU A 57 -2.18 7.83 11.85
CA GLU A 57 -1.21 6.84 12.30
C GLU A 57 -1.81 5.87 13.33
N GLY A 58 -2.60 6.38 14.27
CA GLY A 58 -3.32 5.55 15.24
C GLY A 58 -4.29 4.59 14.55
N LEU A 59 -5.05 5.08 13.58
CA LEU A 59 -5.98 4.26 12.79
C LEU A 59 -5.26 3.14 12.02
N GLN A 60 -4.14 3.46 11.36
CA GLN A 60 -3.33 2.47 10.65
C GLN A 60 -2.85 1.34 11.59
N ARG A 61 -2.34 1.70 12.78
CA ARG A 61 -1.92 0.70 13.79
C ARG A 61 -3.07 -0.21 14.24
N ILE A 62 -4.29 0.33 14.35
CA ILE A 62 -5.48 -0.46 14.66
C ILE A 62 -5.80 -1.42 13.50
N GLY A 63 -5.74 -0.92 12.26
CA GLY A 63 -5.91 -1.72 11.05
C GLY A 63 -4.96 -2.92 11.02
N ASP A 64 -3.68 -2.68 11.21
CA ASP A 64 -2.64 -3.72 11.24
C ASP A 64 -2.87 -4.73 12.37
N SER A 65 -3.24 -4.25 13.55
CA SER A 65 -3.40 -5.09 14.74
C SER A 65 -4.63 -5.99 14.70
N LEU A 66 -5.69 -5.54 14.03
CA LEU A 66 -7.00 -6.19 14.02
C LEU A 66 -7.39 -6.77 12.65
N GLY A 67 -6.55 -6.60 11.63
CA GLY A 67 -6.84 -7.03 10.26
C GLY A 67 -8.03 -6.29 9.65
N LEU A 68 -8.18 -5.00 9.96
CA LEU A 68 -9.28 -4.18 9.43
C LEU A 68 -8.88 -3.49 8.15
N ARG A 69 -9.87 -3.27 7.28
CA ARG A 69 -9.72 -2.39 6.12
C ARG A 69 -9.73 -0.93 6.59
N ILE A 70 -8.79 -0.12 6.12
CA ILE A 70 -8.71 1.30 6.45
C ILE A 70 -9.24 2.16 5.30
N SER A 71 -10.04 3.17 5.63
CA SER A 71 -10.41 4.26 4.72
C SER A 71 -10.13 5.62 5.37
N HIS A 72 -9.73 6.60 4.58
CA HIS A 72 -9.49 7.97 5.05
C HIS A 72 -9.95 8.98 4.01
N GLN A 73 -10.60 10.04 4.48
CA GLN A 73 -10.99 11.17 3.66
C GLN A 73 -10.78 12.47 4.44
N GLN A 74 -10.21 13.47 3.78
CA GLN A 74 -10.20 14.83 4.29
C GLN A 74 -11.48 15.54 3.84
N THR A 75 -12.15 16.24 4.76
CA THR A 75 -13.32 17.07 4.47
C THR A 75 -13.02 18.52 4.84
N LEU A 76 -13.43 19.45 3.97
CA LEU A 76 -13.16 20.88 4.10
C LEU A 76 -14.37 21.65 4.63
N THR A 77 -15.57 21.08 4.48
CA THR A 77 -16.82 21.71 4.89
C THR A 77 -17.68 20.76 5.73
N PRO A 78 -18.60 21.29 6.57
CA PRO A 78 -19.55 20.47 7.29
C PRO A 78 -20.40 19.58 6.38
N ALA A 79 -20.82 20.10 5.21
CA ALA A 79 -21.62 19.34 4.27
C ALA A 79 -20.86 18.13 3.69
N GLU A 80 -19.58 18.31 3.36
CA GLU A 80 -18.71 17.20 2.92
C GLU A 80 -18.50 16.16 4.02
N PHE A 81 -18.41 16.60 5.29
CA PHE A 81 -18.34 15.69 6.42
C PHE A 81 -19.63 14.86 6.54
N ASP A 82 -20.79 15.50 6.49
CA ASP A 82 -22.08 14.83 6.60
C ASP A 82 -22.29 13.81 5.48
N GLU A 83 -21.91 14.16 4.25
CA GLU A 83 -21.97 13.25 3.09
C GLU A 83 -21.02 12.05 3.25
N ALA A 84 -19.78 12.30 3.67
CA ALA A 84 -18.79 11.24 3.88
C ALA A 84 -19.11 10.34 5.09
N PHE A 85 -19.87 10.84 6.06
CA PHE A 85 -20.23 10.07 7.25
C PHE A 85 -21.34 9.04 6.98
N ILE A 86 -22.19 9.28 5.98
CA ILE A 86 -23.32 8.41 5.64
C ILE A 86 -23.04 7.46 4.45
N SER A 87 -21.88 7.58 3.81
CA SER A 87 -21.47 6.71 2.68
C SER A 87 -21.04 5.33 3.14
#